data_AF-A0A948JIF2-F1
#
_entry.id   AF-A0A948JIF2-F1
#
_cell.length_a   1.000
_cell.length_b   1.000
_cell.length_c   1.000
_cell.angle_alpha   90.00
_cell.angle_beta   90.00
_cell.angle_gamma   90.00
#
_symmetry.space_group_name_H-M   'P 1'
#
loop_
_entity.id
_entity.type
_entity.pdbx_description
1 polymer ?
#
loop_
_entity_poly.entity_id
_entity_poly.type
_entity_poly.pdbx_seq_one_letter_code
_entity_poly.pdbx_strand_id
1 'polypeptide(L)'
;MAQGVVSDNWSLQDITTLFTKGLEHDYAAEIVFNTEVHSYNPISSAIIQTEALFDFISDLILRDEILVEEKFTYSWERVHSPILEAKNLGVVRAHPFLSEPEKIAGPRDRIVEHICSTESLRLSHLKNVDGWKTNRQTPDPLLSATLWGGAGMCARSFVYEKGYTPHPLRKRLFLNSGFLLPAADALHQLTTFLDDQKVKVTKKIYGNDSLFSAYINIPALPIRVIQEASSADQLITVALQMRADFQSLRNWLKMFQNAMSADDTKSLLDYRRQLDSVNQYIDKKIGFGAKNKPVTMEAGMGIFKIATQGNPFENLKNQFGVRATLNKLIFGGAGAAELKKYVTMFGEQGSGVGYEIERSFTKNA
;
A
#
# COMPACT_ATOMS: atom_id res chain seq x y z
N MET A 1 13.01 3.39 -15.39
CA MET A 1 11.82 4.11 -14.88
C MET A 1 12.08 4.60 -13.47
N ALA A 2 11.54 5.75 -13.04
CA ALA A 2 11.57 6.17 -11.63
C ALA A 2 10.77 5.20 -10.74
N GLN A 3 11.24 4.95 -9.52
CA GLN A 3 10.58 4.08 -8.54
C GLN A 3 9.40 4.81 -7.88
N GLY A 4 8.42 5.19 -8.70
CA GLY A 4 7.25 5.95 -8.26
C GLY A 4 6.10 5.05 -7.84
N VAL A 5 5.23 5.60 -7.00
CA VAL A 5 4.01 4.95 -6.52
C VAL A 5 2.81 5.84 -6.82
N VAL A 6 1.67 5.25 -7.15
CA VAL A 6 0.36 5.89 -7.13
C VAL A 6 -0.19 5.75 -5.72
N SER A 7 -0.71 6.83 -5.15
CA SER A 7 -1.38 6.81 -3.86
C SER A 7 -2.78 7.40 -3.95
N ASP A 8 -3.62 7.05 -3.01
CA ASP A 8 -4.98 7.54 -2.90
C ASP A 8 -5.03 8.96 -2.32
N ASN A 9 -5.76 9.85 -2.99
CA ASN A 9 -6.18 11.12 -2.38
C ASN A 9 -6.98 10.91 -1.09
N TRP A 10 -7.63 9.75 -0.95
CA TRP A 10 -8.33 9.34 0.28
C TRP A 10 -7.34 9.13 1.43
N SER A 11 -6.23 8.41 1.22
CA SER A 11 -5.19 8.26 2.24
C SER A 11 -4.64 9.62 2.69
N LEU A 12 -4.36 10.52 1.74
CA LEU A 12 -3.86 11.86 2.06
C LEU A 12 -4.92 12.72 2.77
N GLN A 13 -6.20 12.53 2.50
CA GLN A 13 -7.30 13.19 3.21
C GLN A 13 -7.35 12.75 4.66
N ASP A 14 -7.23 11.44 4.92
CA ASP A 14 -7.23 10.88 6.28
C ASP A 14 -6.01 11.36 7.06
N ILE A 15 -4.82 11.35 6.44
CA ILE A 15 -3.59 11.88 7.04
C ILE A 15 -3.71 13.39 7.32
N THR A 16 -4.26 14.17 6.38
CA THR A 16 -4.49 15.60 6.59
C THR A 16 -5.46 15.84 7.74
N THR A 17 -6.49 15.00 7.85
CA THR A 17 -7.49 15.10 8.92
C THR A 17 -6.85 14.75 10.27
N LEU A 18 -6.02 13.71 10.33
CA LEU A 18 -5.21 13.35 11.49
C LEU A 18 -4.36 14.54 11.99
N PHE A 19 -3.58 15.19 11.10
CA PHE A 19 -2.74 16.31 11.49
C PHE A 19 -3.52 17.58 11.88
N THR A 20 -4.68 17.82 11.26
CA THR A 20 -5.44 19.06 11.47
C THR A 20 -6.50 18.96 12.57
N LYS A 21 -6.98 17.75 12.88
CA LYS A 21 -8.08 17.51 13.83
C LYS A 21 -7.78 16.47 14.91
N GLY A 22 -6.65 15.77 14.84
CA GLY A 22 -6.35 14.64 15.72
C GLY A 22 -6.97 13.32 15.25
N LEU A 23 -6.84 12.29 16.08
CA LEU A 23 -7.34 10.95 15.79
C LEU A 23 -8.88 10.89 15.79
N GLU A 24 -9.44 10.22 14.81
CA GLU A 24 -10.89 10.02 14.72
C GLU A 24 -11.40 8.99 15.75
N HIS A 25 -12.58 9.27 16.30
CA HIS A 25 -13.21 8.47 17.34
C HIS A 25 -14.41 7.64 16.83
N ASP A 26 -14.68 7.72 15.52
CA ASP A 26 -15.74 6.96 14.87
C ASP A 26 -15.20 5.66 14.25
N TYR A 27 -16.10 4.96 13.56
CA TYR A 27 -15.80 3.69 12.91
C TYR A 27 -16.04 3.80 11.41
N ALA A 28 -15.06 3.35 10.64
CA ALA A 28 -15.24 2.97 9.25
C ALA A 28 -15.82 1.55 9.16
N ALA A 29 -16.14 1.12 7.95
CA ALA A 29 -16.62 -0.22 7.67
C ALA A 29 -15.68 -0.95 6.69
N GLU A 30 -15.11 -2.06 7.16
CA GLU A 30 -14.33 -2.99 6.37
C GLU A 30 -15.25 -3.95 5.62
N ILE A 31 -14.98 -4.16 4.33
CA ILE A 31 -15.66 -5.19 3.53
C ILE A 31 -14.98 -6.53 3.79
N VAL A 32 -15.74 -7.47 4.35
CA VAL A 32 -15.29 -8.84 4.63
C VAL A 32 -16.14 -9.85 3.87
N PHE A 33 -15.61 -11.05 3.70
CA PHE A 33 -16.28 -12.14 2.97
C PHE A 33 -16.52 -13.32 3.89
N ASN A 34 -17.72 -13.89 3.82
CA ASN A 34 -17.91 -15.33 4.04
C ASN A 34 -17.97 -16.02 2.67
N THR A 35 -17.94 -17.35 2.62
CA THR A 35 -17.82 -18.13 1.37
C THR A 35 -18.87 -17.78 0.29
N GLU A 36 -19.98 -17.12 0.63
CA GLU A 36 -21.09 -16.82 -0.29
C GLU A 36 -21.46 -15.33 -0.37
N VAL A 37 -21.21 -14.54 0.69
CA VAL A 37 -21.77 -13.20 0.90
C VAL A 37 -20.70 -12.25 1.44
N HIS A 38 -20.77 -10.97 1.03
CA HIS A 38 -19.98 -9.90 1.65
C HIS A 38 -20.75 -9.23 2.78
N SER A 39 -20.05 -8.76 3.80
CA SER A 39 -20.63 -7.97 4.88
C SER A 39 -19.69 -6.83 5.30
N TYR A 40 -20.21 -5.94 6.14
CA TYR A 40 -19.47 -4.81 6.68
C TYR A 40 -19.13 -5.04 8.15
N ASN A 41 -17.84 -5.06 8.47
CA ASN A 41 -17.37 -5.11 9.85
C ASN A 41 -16.89 -3.73 10.29
N PRO A 42 -17.27 -3.26 11.49
CA PRO A 42 -16.76 -1.99 11.99
C PRO A 42 -15.25 -2.07 12.25
N ILE A 43 -14.54 -1.02 11.89
CA ILE A 43 -13.12 -0.83 12.18
C ILE A 43 -12.87 0.62 12.59
N SER A 44 -12.09 0.84 13.63
CA SER A 44 -11.81 2.20 14.12
C SER A 44 -11.12 3.05 13.06
N SER A 45 -11.65 4.25 12.82
CA SER A 45 -11.10 5.19 11.84
C SER A 45 -9.69 5.64 12.22
N ALA A 46 -9.37 5.72 13.52
CA ALA A 46 -8.03 5.98 14.02
C ALA A 46 -6.99 4.93 13.56
N ILE A 47 -7.39 3.65 13.46
CA ILE A 47 -6.53 2.60 12.90
C ILE A 47 -6.26 2.87 11.42
N ILE A 48 -7.31 3.23 10.66
CA ILE A 48 -7.20 3.56 9.23
C ILE A 48 -6.26 4.77 9.03
N GLN A 49 -6.44 5.85 9.79
CA GLN A 49 -5.58 7.03 9.75
C GLN A 49 -4.12 6.68 10.07
N THR A 50 -3.89 5.85 11.10
CA THR A 50 -2.55 5.43 11.51
C THR A 50 -1.87 4.57 10.43
N GLU A 51 -2.58 3.61 9.83
CA GLU A 51 -2.04 2.82 8.73
C GLU A 51 -1.74 3.67 7.50
N ALA A 52 -2.64 4.59 7.14
CA ALA A 52 -2.44 5.49 6.02
C ALA A 52 -1.17 6.34 6.21
N LEU A 53 -0.97 6.91 7.41
CA LEU A 53 0.22 7.67 7.75
C LEU A 53 1.49 6.81 7.69
N PHE A 54 1.45 5.59 8.22
CA PHE A 54 2.63 4.70 8.24
C PHE A 54 3.02 4.21 6.84
N ASP A 55 2.03 3.88 6.01
CA ASP A 55 2.25 3.57 4.60
C ASP A 55 2.82 4.79 3.86
N PHE A 56 2.29 5.99 4.13
CA PHE A 56 2.79 7.24 3.54
C PHE A 56 4.22 7.59 3.97
N ILE A 57 4.56 7.48 5.26
CA ILE A 57 5.93 7.69 5.76
C ILE A 57 6.90 6.72 5.07
N SER A 58 6.50 5.46 4.93
CA SER A 58 7.31 4.46 4.25
C SER A 58 7.54 4.84 2.79
N ASP A 59 6.50 5.32 2.10
CA ASP A 59 6.64 5.78 0.72
C ASP A 59 7.48 7.06 0.57
N LEU A 60 7.36 8.01 1.50
CA LEU A 60 8.19 9.23 1.52
C LEU A 60 9.68 8.90 1.62
N ILE A 61 10.03 7.83 2.34
CA ILE A 61 11.42 7.40 2.50
C ILE A 61 11.89 6.55 1.31
N LEU A 62 11.01 5.67 0.79
CA LEU A 62 11.39 4.60 -0.14
C LEU A 62 11.03 4.82 -1.61
N ARG A 63 10.24 5.83 -1.98
CA ARG A 63 9.79 6.03 -3.37
C ARG A 63 10.38 7.27 -3.99
N ASP A 64 10.77 7.22 -5.26
CA ASP A 64 11.29 8.41 -5.95
C ASP A 64 10.23 9.52 -6.06
N GLU A 65 8.97 9.13 -6.23
CA GLU A 65 7.81 10.03 -6.32
C GLU A 65 6.53 9.33 -5.86
N ILE A 66 5.58 10.11 -5.34
CA ILE A 66 4.23 9.70 -4.97
C ILE A 66 3.27 10.49 -5.84
N LEU A 67 2.57 9.80 -6.74
CA LEU A 67 1.61 10.39 -7.67
C LEU A 67 0.19 10.26 -7.13
N VAL A 68 -0.57 11.34 -7.16
CA VAL A 68 -1.97 11.40 -6.72
C VAL A 68 -2.82 12.08 -7.79
N GLU A 69 -4.12 11.80 -7.83
CA GLU A 69 -5.01 12.36 -8.85
C GLU A 69 -5.20 13.86 -8.66
N GLU A 70 -4.91 14.64 -9.69
CA GLU A 70 -4.93 16.10 -9.65
C GLU A 70 -6.33 16.65 -9.34
N LYS A 71 -7.38 15.99 -9.84
CA LYS A 71 -8.77 16.47 -9.69
C LYS A 71 -9.26 16.41 -8.24
N PHE A 72 -8.58 15.66 -7.37
CA PHE A 72 -8.97 15.46 -5.98
C PHE A 72 -7.94 16.03 -5.00
N THR A 73 -7.06 16.93 -5.43
CA THR A 73 -6.05 17.53 -4.54
C THR A 73 -6.67 18.36 -3.41
N TYR A 74 -7.84 18.96 -3.67
CA TYR A 74 -8.59 19.74 -2.70
C TYR A 74 -8.93 18.97 -1.40
N SER A 75 -8.92 17.63 -1.41
CA SER A 75 -9.24 16.83 -0.22
C SER A 75 -8.13 16.85 0.83
N TRP A 76 -6.88 17.13 0.43
CA TRP A 76 -5.70 17.05 1.29
C TRP A 76 -4.78 18.27 1.23
N GLU A 77 -4.90 19.12 0.22
CA GLU A 77 -4.19 20.40 0.15
C GLU A 77 -4.83 21.46 1.07
N ARG A 78 -4.80 21.19 2.38
CA ARG A 78 -5.28 22.11 3.41
C ARG A 78 -4.12 22.93 3.99
N VAL A 79 -4.41 24.17 4.35
CA VAL A 79 -3.48 25.05 5.05
C VAL A 79 -2.97 24.33 6.31
N HIS A 80 -1.67 24.42 6.56
CA HIS A 80 -0.96 23.79 7.68
C HIS A 80 -0.83 22.25 7.64
N SER A 81 -1.28 21.56 6.58
CA SER A 81 -1.01 20.12 6.46
C SER A 81 0.50 19.87 6.26
N PRO A 82 1.16 19.05 7.09
CA PRO A 82 2.58 18.71 6.91
C PRO A 82 2.87 18.04 5.55
N ILE A 83 1.86 17.47 4.88
CA ILE A 83 1.96 16.91 3.53
C ILE A 83 2.41 17.96 2.50
N LEU A 84 2.10 19.26 2.73
CA LEU A 84 2.51 20.33 1.83
C LEU A 84 4.04 20.46 1.70
N GLU A 85 4.79 20.09 2.73
CA GLU A 85 6.26 20.07 2.65
C GLU A 85 6.73 19.06 1.59
N ALA A 86 6.19 17.84 1.63
CA ALA A 86 6.50 16.80 0.65
C ALA A 86 6.04 17.17 -0.77
N LYS A 87 4.93 17.90 -0.90
CA LYS A 87 4.47 18.47 -2.18
C LYS A 87 5.45 19.52 -2.70
N ASN A 88 5.87 20.47 -1.87
CA ASN A 88 6.76 21.57 -2.26
C ASN A 88 8.15 21.07 -2.69
N LEU A 89 8.63 19.97 -2.09
CA LEU A 89 9.86 19.29 -2.51
C LEU A 89 9.70 18.44 -3.79
N GLY A 90 8.49 18.36 -4.34
CA GLY A 90 8.19 17.56 -5.54
C GLY A 90 8.17 16.05 -5.30
N VAL A 91 8.16 15.60 -4.04
CA VAL A 91 8.04 14.17 -3.70
C VAL A 91 6.61 13.69 -3.91
N VAL A 92 5.62 14.48 -3.46
CA VAL A 92 4.20 14.26 -3.75
C VAL A 92 3.79 15.14 -4.93
N ARG A 93 3.24 14.52 -5.98
CA ARG A 93 2.90 15.22 -7.23
C ARG A 93 1.48 14.89 -7.67
N ALA A 94 0.71 15.92 -7.93
CA ALA A 94 -0.54 15.79 -8.66
C ALA A 94 -0.26 15.33 -10.10
N HIS A 95 -1.05 14.37 -10.58
CA HIS A 95 -0.95 13.83 -11.93
C HIS A 95 -2.35 13.71 -12.57
N PRO A 96 -2.51 14.10 -13.85
CA PRO A 96 -3.79 14.07 -14.56
C PRO A 96 -4.16 12.67 -15.05
N PHE A 97 -4.30 11.68 -14.16
CA PHE A 97 -4.56 10.30 -14.61
C PHE A 97 -5.87 10.19 -15.42
N LEU A 98 -6.86 11.03 -15.10
CA LEU A 98 -8.16 11.09 -15.77
C LEU A 98 -8.22 12.02 -17.00
N SER A 99 -7.07 12.36 -17.59
CA SER A 99 -7.00 13.05 -18.88
C SER A 99 -7.30 12.10 -20.06
N GLU A 100 -6.95 10.82 -19.92
CA GLU A 100 -7.16 9.74 -20.91
C GLU A 100 -7.92 8.56 -20.26
N PRO A 101 -9.18 8.75 -19.83
CA PRO A 101 -9.94 7.76 -19.07
C PRO A 101 -10.15 6.44 -19.82
N GLU A 102 -10.14 6.45 -21.14
CA GLU A 102 -10.24 5.26 -22.00
C GLU A 102 -9.08 4.27 -21.81
N LYS A 103 -7.87 4.75 -21.47
CA LYS A 103 -6.73 3.87 -21.15
C LYS A 103 -6.93 3.11 -19.84
N ILE A 104 -7.72 3.66 -18.93
CA ILE A 104 -7.96 3.11 -17.59
C ILE A 104 -9.18 2.18 -17.57
N ALA A 105 -10.18 2.43 -18.41
CA ALA A 105 -11.47 1.74 -18.38
C ALA A 105 -11.33 0.22 -18.55
N GLY A 106 -10.73 -0.24 -19.65
CA GLY A 106 -10.57 -1.67 -19.94
C GLY A 106 -9.82 -2.43 -18.82
N PRO A 107 -8.66 -1.95 -18.36
CA PRO A 107 -7.96 -2.60 -17.27
C PRO A 107 -8.69 -2.56 -15.92
N ARG A 108 -9.40 -1.46 -15.60
CA ARG A 108 -10.23 -1.38 -14.39
C ARG A 108 -11.32 -2.45 -14.41
N ASP A 109 -12.02 -2.61 -15.52
CA ASP A 109 -13.15 -3.52 -15.61
C ASP A 109 -12.71 -4.98 -15.41
N ARG A 110 -11.55 -5.37 -15.97
CA ARG A 110 -10.94 -6.68 -15.66
C ARG A 110 -10.55 -6.84 -14.18
N ILE A 111 -10.01 -5.80 -13.56
CA ILE A 111 -9.68 -5.86 -12.12
C ILE A 111 -10.95 -6.04 -11.28
N VAL A 112 -12.04 -5.34 -11.64
CA VAL A 112 -13.34 -5.51 -10.98
C VAL A 112 -13.82 -6.95 -11.05
N GLU A 113 -13.70 -7.60 -12.21
CA GLU A 113 -14.06 -9.03 -12.38
C GLU A 113 -13.28 -9.93 -11.41
N HIS A 114 -12.00 -9.66 -11.19
CA HIS A 114 -11.17 -10.44 -10.27
C HIS A 114 -11.39 -10.12 -8.79
N ILE A 115 -11.70 -8.88 -8.42
CA ILE A 115 -12.03 -8.50 -7.03
C ILE A 115 -13.39 -9.08 -6.63
N CYS A 116 -14.34 -9.14 -7.57
CA CYS A 116 -15.68 -9.67 -7.38
C CYS A 116 -15.70 -11.21 -7.29
N SER A 117 -15.11 -11.73 -6.22
CA SER A 117 -14.97 -13.17 -5.95
C SER A 117 -16.30 -13.86 -5.57
N THR A 118 -17.27 -13.13 -5.02
CA THR A 118 -18.59 -13.66 -4.63
C THR A 118 -19.71 -13.06 -5.47
N GLU A 119 -20.81 -13.81 -5.63
CA GLU A 119 -21.99 -13.34 -6.37
C GLU A 119 -22.65 -12.15 -5.69
N SER A 120 -22.68 -12.16 -4.36
CA SER A 120 -23.19 -11.05 -3.56
C SER A 120 -22.46 -9.73 -3.88
N LEU A 121 -21.12 -9.76 -4.02
CA LEU A 121 -20.33 -8.57 -4.34
C LEU A 121 -20.60 -8.09 -5.77
N ARG A 122 -20.74 -9.01 -6.74
CA ARG A 122 -21.11 -8.68 -8.13
C ARG A 122 -22.45 -7.96 -8.19
N LEU A 123 -23.47 -8.49 -7.52
CA LEU A 123 -24.82 -7.90 -7.53
C LEU A 123 -24.83 -6.51 -6.88
N SER A 124 -24.14 -6.32 -5.75
CA SER A 124 -24.03 -5.00 -5.12
C SER A 124 -23.23 -4.02 -5.97
N HIS A 125 -22.17 -4.47 -6.65
CA HIS A 125 -21.43 -3.63 -7.59
C HIS A 125 -22.30 -3.22 -8.79
N LEU A 126 -23.04 -4.15 -9.39
CA LEU A 126 -23.98 -3.87 -10.48
C LEU A 126 -25.04 -2.84 -10.07
N LYS A 127 -25.61 -2.98 -8.87
CA LYS A 127 -26.55 -1.99 -8.31
C LYS A 127 -25.93 -0.58 -8.22
N ASN A 128 -24.66 -0.48 -7.87
CA ASN A 128 -23.92 0.78 -7.88
C ASN A 128 -23.73 1.35 -9.29
N VAL A 129 -23.37 0.49 -10.25
CA VAL A 129 -23.21 0.88 -11.66
C VAL A 129 -24.52 1.39 -12.23
N ASP A 130 -25.62 0.67 -12.00
CA ASP A 130 -26.95 1.01 -12.53
C ASP A 130 -27.53 2.26 -11.86
N GLY A 131 -27.34 2.39 -10.54
CA GLY A 131 -27.71 3.61 -9.81
C GLY A 131 -26.96 4.83 -10.34
N TRP A 132 -25.66 4.70 -10.66
CA TRP A 132 -24.89 5.81 -11.20
C TRP A 132 -25.32 6.16 -12.63
N LYS A 133 -25.57 5.15 -13.48
CA LYS A 133 -26.04 5.36 -14.85
C LYS A 133 -27.39 6.06 -14.90
N THR A 134 -28.31 5.67 -14.03
CA THR A 134 -29.70 6.13 -14.05
C THR A 134 -29.86 7.44 -13.28
N ASN A 135 -29.24 7.56 -12.11
CA ASN A 135 -29.56 8.59 -11.13
C ASN A 135 -28.37 9.50 -10.79
N ARG A 136 -27.16 9.21 -11.29
CA ARG A 136 -25.89 9.79 -10.81
C ARG A 136 -25.69 9.62 -9.30
N GLN A 137 -26.18 8.52 -8.75
CA GLN A 137 -26.05 8.18 -7.33
C GLN A 137 -25.50 6.76 -7.18
N THR A 138 -24.64 6.54 -6.20
CA THR A 138 -24.17 5.20 -5.83
C THR A 138 -24.93 4.75 -4.58
N PRO A 139 -25.88 3.81 -4.68
CA PRO A 139 -26.67 3.34 -3.53
C PRO A 139 -25.83 2.81 -2.37
N ASP A 140 -24.63 2.30 -2.65
CA ASP A 140 -23.62 1.92 -1.66
C ASP A 140 -22.30 2.67 -1.95
N PRO A 141 -22.14 3.89 -1.42
CA PRO A 141 -20.97 4.73 -1.69
C PRO A 141 -19.66 4.12 -1.20
N LEU A 142 -19.67 3.45 -0.03
CA LEU A 142 -18.48 2.83 0.55
C LEU A 142 -17.98 1.67 -0.31
N LEU A 143 -18.89 0.79 -0.77
CA LEU A 143 -18.54 -0.27 -1.70
C LEU A 143 -17.97 0.30 -2.99
N SER A 144 -18.62 1.33 -3.55
CA SER A 144 -18.16 1.97 -4.78
C SER A 144 -16.76 2.57 -4.62
N ALA A 145 -16.53 3.34 -3.55
CA ALA A 145 -15.24 3.96 -3.26
C ALA A 145 -14.12 2.94 -3.00
N THR A 146 -14.45 1.80 -2.38
CA THR A 146 -13.47 0.78 -2.02
C THR A 146 -13.18 -0.16 -3.21
N LEU A 147 -14.21 -0.70 -3.85
CA LEU A 147 -14.09 -1.66 -4.94
C LEU A 147 -13.80 -0.99 -6.28
N TRP A 148 -14.72 -0.16 -6.78
CA TRP A 148 -14.57 0.46 -8.10
C TRP A 148 -13.44 1.51 -8.09
N GLY A 149 -13.37 2.30 -7.01
CA GLY A 149 -12.26 3.22 -6.77
C GLY A 149 -10.91 2.48 -6.68
N GLY A 150 -10.86 1.37 -5.93
CA GLY A 150 -9.65 0.56 -5.80
C GLY A 150 -9.20 -0.06 -7.12
N ALA A 151 -10.13 -0.63 -7.88
CA ALA A 151 -9.86 -1.13 -9.23
C ALA A 151 -9.34 -0.01 -10.15
N GLY A 152 -9.91 1.18 -10.06
CA GLY A 152 -9.46 2.35 -10.82
C GLY A 152 -8.03 2.76 -10.48
N MET A 153 -7.61 2.67 -9.22
CA MET A 153 -6.23 2.97 -8.82
C MET A 153 -5.25 1.86 -9.23
N CYS A 154 -5.64 0.60 -9.12
CA CYS A 154 -4.87 -0.53 -9.66
C CYS A 154 -4.65 -0.36 -11.19
N ALA A 155 -5.70 0.05 -11.93
CA ALA A 155 -5.60 0.33 -13.36
C ALA A 155 -4.66 1.50 -13.67
N ARG A 156 -4.66 2.58 -12.87
CA ARG A 156 -3.66 3.66 -13.01
C ARG A 156 -2.24 3.17 -12.75
N SER A 157 -2.04 2.40 -11.68
CA SER A 157 -0.73 1.81 -11.39
C SER A 157 -0.21 0.98 -12.56
N PHE A 158 -1.09 0.24 -13.23
CA PHE A 158 -0.74 -0.46 -14.46
C PHE A 158 -0.40 0.48 -15.61
N VAL A 159 -1.33 1.35 -16.03
CA VAL A 159 -1.20 2.19 -17.24
C VAL A 159 0.06 3.06 -17.18
N TYR A 160 0.39 3.53 -15.97
CA TYR A 160 1.51 4.43 -15.74
C TYR A 160 2.76 3.70 -15.22
N GLU A 161 2.71 2.37 -15.14
CA GLU A 161 3.81 1.49 -14.71
C GLU A 161 4.42 1.89 -13.35
N LYS A 162 3.58 2.27 -12.40
CA LYS A 162 3.96 2.67 -11.04
C LYS A 162 3.47 1.67 -10.02
N GLY A 163 4.10 1.64 -8.84
CA GLY A 163 3.50 0.94 -7.69
C GLY A 163 2.13 1.53 -7.33
N TYR A 164 1.35 0.86 -6.50
CA TYR A 164 0.13 1.38 -5.89
C TYR A 164 0.18 1.13 -4.39
N THR A 165 0.16 2.18 -3.59
CA THR A 165 -0.06 2.08 -2.14
C THR A 165 -1.54 2.35 -1.87
N PRO A 166 -2.34 1.31 -1.60
CA PRO A 166 -3.77 1.46 -1.43
C PRO A 166 -4.14 2.14 -0.13
N HIS A 167 -5.26 2.86 -0.14
CA HIS A 167 -5.97 3.21 1.08
C HIS A 167 -6.19 1.97 1.99
N PRO A 168 -6.05 2.05 3.32
CA PRO A 168 -6.14 0.88 4.20
C PRO A 168 -7.44 0.05 4.09
N LEU A 169 -8.58 0.66 3.77
CA LEU A 169 -9.83 -0.08 3.51
C LEU A 169 -9.78 -0.87 2.19
N ARG A 170 -9.13 -0.33 1.16
CA ARG A 170 -8.92 -1.02 -0.12
C ARG A 170 -7.90 -2.14 0.01
N LYS A 171 -6.85 -1.89 0.78
CA LYS A 171 -5.85 -2.89 1.16
C LYS A 171 -6.52 -4.13 1.76
N ARG A 172 -7.42 -3.93 2.73
CA ARG A 172 -8.24 -4.98 3.32
C ARG A 172 -9.14 -5.68 2.30
N LEU A 173 -9.86 -4.92 1.47
CA LEU A 173 -10.67 -5.51 0.39
C LEU A 173 -9.83 -6.44 -0.50
N PHE A 174 -8.64 -6.01 -0.92
CA PHE A 174 -7.78 -6.81 -1.77
C PHE A 174 -7.26 -8.09 -1.09
N LEU A 175 -6.92 -7.99 0.19
CA LEU A 175 -6.51 -9.14 1.00
C LEU A 175 -7.68 -10.11 1.21
N ASN A 176 -8.83 -9.59 1.62
CA ASN A 176 -10.01 -10.37 1.94
C ASN A 176 -10.63 -11.03 0.68
N SER A 177 -10.51 -10.41 -0.50
CA SER A 177 -10.98 -10.96 -1.77
C SER A 177 -10.03 -11.99 -2.39
N GLY A 178 -8.82 -12.15 -1.86
CA GLY A 178 -7.76 -12.95 -2.47
C GLY A 178 -7.18 -12.36 -3.76
N PHE A 179 -7.55 -11.12 -4.09
CA PHE A 179 -7.01 -10.35 -5.22
C PHE A 179 -5.52 -10.03 -5.02
N LEU A 180 -5.11 -9.81 -3.76
CA LEU A 180 -3.72 -9.76 -3.32
C LEU A 180 -3.54 -10.73 -2.14
N LEU A 181 -2.43 -11.47 -2.08
CA LEU A 181 -2.26 -12.64 -1.19
C LEU A 181 -2.25 -12.32 0.33
N PRO A 182 -2.66 -13.26 1.24
CA PRO A 182 -2.27 -14.69 1.20
C PRO A 182 -3.30 -15.77 1.62
N ALA A 183 -3.33 -16.90 0.87
CA ALA A 183 -3.43 -18.27 1.41
C ALA A 183 -3.18 -19.32 0.30
N ALA A 184 -2.57 -20.44 0.68
CA ALA A 184 -2.26 -21.60 -0.14
C ALA A 184 -3.55 -22.36 -0.51
N ASP A 185 -4.31 -21.87 -1.49
CA ASP A 185 -5.35 -22.72 -2.08
C ASP A 185 -4.69 -23.82 -2.91
N ALA A 186 -5.01 -25.07 -2.58
CA ALA A 186 -4.53 -26.28 -3.24
C ALA A 186 -4.81 -26.31 -4.77
N LEU A 187 -5.67 -25.41 -5.25
CA LEU A 187 -6.04 -25.25 -6.65
C LEU A 187 -5.00 -24.49 -7.50
N HIS A 188 -4.06 -23.76 -6.89
CA HIS A 188 -3.11 -22.92 -7.62
C HIS A 188 -1.66 -23.37 -7.42
N GLN A 189 -0.91 -23.48 -8.52
CA GLN A 189 0.53 -23.74 -8.45
C GLN A 189 1.24 -22.49 -7.91
N LEU A 190 1.76 -22.62 -6.69
CA LEU A 190 2.63 -21.65 -6.05
C LEU A 190 4.08 -22.06 -6.31
N THR A 191 4.87 -21.18 -6.91
CA THR A 191 6.30 -21.40 -7.06
C THR A 191 7.05 -20.34 -6.28
N THR A 192 7.74 -20.78 -5.23
CA THR A 192 8.65 -19.93 -4.47
C THR A 192 10.03 -19.99 -5.12
N PHE A 193 10.53 -18.85 -5.59
CA PHE A 193 11.84 -18.77 -6.26
C PHE A 193 12.94 -18.27 -5.32
N LEU A 194 12.56 -17.46 -4.34
CA LEU A 194 13.43 -16.99 -3.26
C LEU A 194 12.64 -17.06 -1.96
N ASP A 195 13.17 -17.76 -0.97
CA ASP A 195 12.59 -17.81 0.38
C ASP A 195 13.74 -17.74 1.39
N ASP A 196 13.96 -16.56 1.96
CA ASP A 196 14.87 -16.40 3.08
C ASP A 196 14.31 -15.41 4.11
N GLN A 197 15.04 -15.21 5.22
CA GLN A 197 14.60 -14.35 6.32
C GLN A 197 14.42 -12.88 5.92
N LYS A 198 14.97 -12.43 4.80
CA LYS A 198 15.01 -11.02 4.37
C LYS A 198 14.17 -10.76 3.13
N VAL A 199 14.12 -11.70 2.19
CA VAL A 199 13.36 -11.61 0.95
C VAL A 199 12.62 -12.90 0.68
N LYS A 200 11.33 -12.76 0.42
CA LYS A 200 10.50 -13.83 -0.13
C LYS A 200 9.94 -13.41 -1.47
N VAL A 201 10.28 -14.13 -2.54
CA VAL A 201 9.69 -13.95 -3.87
C VAL A 201 8.87 -15.18 -4.23
N THR A 202 7.59 -14.94 -4.50
CA THR A 202 6.61 -15.96 -4.83
C THR A 202 5.96 -15.64 -6.17
N LYS A 203 5.66 -16.66 -6.97
CA LYS A 203 4.79 -16.57 -8.15
C LYS A 203 3.58 -17.46 -7.96
N LYS A 204 2.40 -16.96 -8.29
CA LYS A 204 1.15 -17.73 -8.33
C LYS A 204 0.60 -17.73 -9.75
N ILE A 205 0.23 -18.91 -10.25
CA ILE A 205 -0.29 -19.10 -11.61
C ILE A 205 -1.82 -19.16 -11.59
N TYR A 206 -2.48 -18.41 -12.48
CA TYR A 206 -3.93 -18.34 -12.65
C TYR A 206 -4.29 -18.59 -14.12
N GLY A 207 -4.45 -19.86 -14.52
CA GLY A 207 -4.64 -20.19 -15.94
C GLY A 207 -3.43 -19.72 -16.76
N ASN A 208 -3.64 -18.76 -17.67
CA ASN A 208 -2.57 -18.12 -18.46
C ASN A 208 -1.92 -16.91 -17.78
N ASP A 209 -2.39 -16.52 -16.59
CA ASP A 209 -1.94 -15.35 -15.85
C ASP A 209 -0.94 -15.72 -14.75
N SER A 210 -0.12 -14.76 -14.31
CA SER A 210 0.81 -14.99 -13.19
C SER A 210 1.00 -13.77 -12.28
N LEU A 211 0.83 -13.97 -10.98
CA LEU A 211 1.10 -12.98 -9.95
C LEU A 211 2.49 -13.21 -9.37
N PHE A 212 3.36 -12.20 -9.43
CA PHE A 212 4.60 -12.17 -8.68
C PHE A 212 4.39 -11.36 -7.40
N SER A 213 4.91 -11.81 -6.27
CA SER A 213 5.00 -11.01 -5.05
C SER A 213 6.39 -11.12 -4.47
N ALA A 214 6.93 -10.01 -4.01
CA ALA A 214 8.14 -9.94 -3.22
C ALA A 214 7.82 -9.32 -1.87
N TYR A 215 8.25 -9.94 -0.79
CA TYR A 215 8.20 -9.38 0.55
C TYR A 215 9.63 -9.15 1.00
N ILE A 216 9.90 -7.93 1.47
CA ILE A 216 11.21 -7.57 1.99
C ILE A 216 11.03 -7.14 3.43
N ASN A 217 11.77 -7.78 4.32
CA ASN A 217 11.81 -7.39 5.73
C ASN A 217 12.82 -6.25 5.88
N ILE A 218 12.32 -5.06 6.23
CA ILE A 218 13.12 -3.86 6.47
C ILE A 218 12.86 -3.33 7.89
N PRO A 219 13.73 -2.47 8.46
CA PRO A 219 13.42 -1.78 9.69
C PRO A 219 12.09 -1.02 9.58
N ALA A 220 11.30 -1.00 10.65
CA ALA A 220 10.03 -0.29 10.68
C ALA A 220 10.25 1.24 10.59
N LEU A 221 10.21 1.76 9.37
CA LEU A 221 10.48 3.18 9.08
C LEU A 221 9.57 4.13 9.86
N PRO A 222 8.26 3.88 10.00
CA PRO A 222 7.39 4.74 10.79
C PRO A 222 7.82 4.83 12.26
N ILE A 223 8.23 3.70 12.85
CA ILE A 223 8.72 3.65 14.23
C ILE A 223 10.00 4.47 14.38
N ARG A 224 10.92 4.38 13.42
CA ARG A 224 12.15 5.18 13.44
C ARG A 224 11.87 6.67 13.32
N VAL A 225 10.93 7.06 12.46
CA VAL A 225 10.47 8.46 12.36
C VAL A 225 9.85 8.92 13.69
N ILE A 226 9.02 8.10 14.33
CA ILE A 226 8.43 8.40 15.63
C ILE A 226 9.51 8.54 16.72
N GLN A 227 10.57 7.73 16.70
CA GLN A 227 11.69 7.84 17.66
C GLN A 227 12.37 9.20 17.59
N GLU A 228 12.67 9.68 16.38
CA GLU A 228 13.40 10.93 16.13
C GLU A 228 12.49 12.17 16.24
N ALA A 229 11.21 12.06 15.89
CA ALA A 229 10.27 13.17 15.97
C ALA A 229 9.93 13.53 17.43
N SER A 230 9.86 14.81 17.76
CA SER A 230 9.46 15.29 19.10
C SER A 230 7.97 15.64 19.19
N SER A 231 7.27 15.75 18.06
CA SER A 231 5.84 16.06 17.96
C SER A 231 5.23 15.50 16.67
N ALA A 232 3.90 15.47 16.58
CA ALA A 232 3.18 15.02 15.38
C ALA A 232 3.60 15.79 14.12
N ASP A 233 3.69 17.12 14.20
CA ASP A 233 4.01 17.98 13.05
C ASP A 233 5.39 17.70 12.44
N GLN A 234 6.31 17.13 13.22
CA GLN A 234 7.66 16.78 12.76
C GLN A 234 7.73 15.45 12.01
N LEU A 235 6.69 14.61 12.04
CA LEU A 235 6.74 13.26 11.46
C LEU A 235 7.06 13.29 9.95
N ILE A 236 6.47 14.22 9.20
CA ILE A 236 6.72 14.33 7.75
C ILE A 236 8.12 14.89 7.47
N THR A 237 8.54 15.95 8.17
CA THR A 237 9.87 16.54 8.02
C THR A 237 10.97 15.52 8.33
N VAL A 238 10.83 14.76 9.41
CA VAL A 238 11.79 13.70 9.80
C VAL A 238 11.84 12.60 8.73
N ALA A 239 10.68 12.16 8.21
CA ALA A 239 10.65 11.17 7.12
C ALA A 239 11.37 11.69 5.86
N LEU A 240 11.18 12.96 5.51
CA LEU A 240 11.85 13.60 4.38
C LEU A 240 13.36 13.72 4.58
N GLN A 241 13.83 13.98 5.80
CA GLN A 241 15.27 13.98 6.13
C GLN A 241 15.87 12.57 5.99
N MET A 242 15.18 11.55 6.51
CA MET A 242 15.62 10.16 6.44
C MET A 242 15.73 9.65 5.00
N ARG A 243 14.91 10.16 4.07
CA ARG A 243 14.94 9.81 2.64
C ARG A 243 16.35 9.81 2.01
N ALA A 244 17.22 10.71 2.45
CA ALA A 244 18.60 10.81 1.94
C ALA A 244 19.44 9.61 2.37
N ASP A 245 19.31 9.15 3.61
CA ASP A 245 20.04 7.98 4.13
C ASP A 245 19.60 6.68 3.43
N PHE A 246 18.36 6.62 2.94
CA PHE A 246 17.81 5.46 2.23
C PHE A 246 18.03 5.45 0.72
N GLN A 247 18.82 6.38 0.15
CA GLN A 247 19.04 6.44 -1.30
C GLN A 247 19.58 5.11 -1.88
N SER A 248 20.51 4.45 -1.18
CA SER A 248 21.06 3.15 -1.60
C SER A 248 19.98 2.05 -1.64
N LEU A 249 19.07 2.03 -0.66
CA LEU A 249 17.95 1.08 -0.64
C LEU A 249 16.98 1.35 -1.78
N ARG A 250 16.62 2.61 -2.04
CA ARG A 250 15.73 2.98 -3.15
C ARG A 250 16.30 2.55 -4.49
N ASN A 251 17.59 2.80 -4.71
CA ASN A 251 18.28 2.35 -5.92
C ASN A 251 18.22 0.82 -6.07
N TRP A 252 18.45 0.08 -4.99
CA TRP A 252 18.33 -1.38 -4.99
C TRP A 252 16.90 -1.86 -5.27
N LEU A 253 15.89 -1.29 -4.58
CA LEU A 253 14.48 -1.63 -4.78
C LEU A 253 14.04 -1.40 -6.22
N LYS A 254 14.48 -0.29 -6.82
CA LYS A 254 14.25 0.04 -8.23
C LYS A 254 14.84 -1.01 -9.16
N MET A 255 16.08 -1.42 -8.95
CA MET A 255 16.74 -2.45 -9.75
C MET A 255 16.04 -3.81 -9.60
N PHE A 256 15.65 -4.15 -8.37
CA PHE A 256 14.91 -5.37 -8.06
C PHE A 256 13.52 -5.41 -8.72
N GLN A 257 12.76 -4.30 -8.65
CA GLN A 257 11.47 -4.16 -9.32
C GLN A 257 11.56 -4.31 -10.84
N ASN A 258 12.60 -3.74 -11.45
CA ASN A 258 12.81 -3.87 -12.89
C ASN A 258 13.09 -5.32 -13.29
N ALA A 259 13.88 -6.06 -12.50
CA ALA A 259 14.14 -7.48 -12.75
C ALA A 259 12.87 -8.34 -12.61
N MET A 260 12.03 -8.09 -11.59
CA MET A 260 10.73 -8.78 -11.46
C MET A 260 9.80 -8.49 -12.65
N SER A 261 9.79 -7.23 -13.11
CA SER A 261 8.98 -6.83 -14.26
C SER A 261 9.43 -7.53 -15.54
N ALA A 262 10.74 -7.73 -15.71
CA ALA A 262 11.35 -8.41 -16.85
C ALA A 262 11.36 -9.95 -16.76
N ASP A 263 10.92 -10.55 -15.63
CA ASP A 263 11.07 -11.99 -15.34
C ASP A 263 12.54 -12.48 -15.41
N ASP A 264 13.49 -11.59 -15.08
CA ASP A 264 14.92 -11.89 -15.12
C ASP A 264 15.38 -12.54 -13.82
N THR A 265 15.17 -13.86 -13.75
CA THR A 265 15.51 -14.68 -12.58
C THR A 265 17.00 -14.60 -12.21
N LYS A 266 17.91 -14.43 -13.20
CA LYS A 266 19.35 -14.32 -12.94
C LYS A 266 19.67 -13.02 -12.22
N SER A 267 19.16 -11.90 -12.72
CA SER A 267 19.33 -10.59 -12.07
C SER A 267 18.67 -10.55 -10.68
N LEU A 268 17.53 -11.23 -10.47
CA LEU A 268 16.91 -11.33 -9.15
C LEU A 268 17.82 -12.03 -8.13
N LEU A 269 18.51 -13.10 -8.52
CA LEU A 269 19.48 -13.80 -7.67
C LEU A 269 20.71 -12.93 -7.34
N ASP A 270 21.21 -12.17 -8.32
CA ASP A 270 22.35 -11.29 -8.13
C ASP A 270 22.00 -10.09 -7.23
N TYR A 271 20.85 -9.45 -7.43
CA TYR A 271 20.38 -8.38 -6.56
C TYR A 271 20.09 -8.86 -5.14
N ARG A 272 19.60 -10.09 -4.96
CA ARG A 272 19.47 -10.70 -3.64
C ARG A 272 20.80 -10.75 -2.90
N ARG A 273 21.90 -11.14 -3.57
CA ARG A 273 23.24 -11.17 -2.93
C ARG A 273 23.71 -9.78 -2.52
N GLN A 274 23.34 -8.75 -3.27
CA GLN A 274 23.68 -7.36 -2.94
C GLN A 274 22.89 -6.83 -1.74
N LEU A 275 21.72 -7.41 -1.43
CA LEU A 275 20.88 -6.93 -0.33
C LEU A 275 21.60 -6.99 1.03
N ASP A 276 22.49 -7.95 1.26
CA ASP A 276 23.26 -8.00 2.50
C ASP A 276 24.14 -6.77 2.68
N SER A 277 24.77 -6.30 1.60
CA SER A 277 25.59 -5.07 1.63
C SER A 277 24.73 -3.80 1.80
N VAL A 278 23.55 -3.77 1.17
CA VAL A 278 22.59 -2.66 1.30
C VAL A 278 22.05 -2.60 2.73
N ASN A 279 21.70 -3.74 3.31
CA ASN A 279 21.26 -3.83 4.70
C ASN A 279 22.35 -3.43 5.68
N GLN A 280 23.59 -3.91 5.52
CA GLN A 280 24.69 -3.47 6.38
C GLN A 280 24.90 -1.95 6.33
N TYR A 281 24.71 -1.33 5.16
CA TYR A 281 24.78 0.12 5.00
C TYR A 281 23.64 0.82 5.76
N ILE A 282 22.41 0.34 5.63
CA ILE A 282 21.23 0.86 6.33
C ILE A 282 21.41 0.69 7.85
N ASP A 283 21.79 -0.51 8.29
CA ASP A 283 21.98 -0.87 9.70
C ASP A 283 23.05 0.02 10.35
N LYS A 284 24.16 0.28 9.64
CA LYS A 284 25.23 1.17 10.11
C LYS A 284 24.79 2.62 10.22
N LYS A 285 23.90 3.08 9.33
CA LYS A 285 23.38 4.46 9.30
C LYS A 285 22.29 4.70 10.33
N ILE A 286 21.46 3.70 10.57
CA ILE A 286 20.22 3.88 11.32
C ILE A 286 20.36 3.38 12.75
N GLY A 287 21.24 2.40 12.98
CA GLY A 287 21.37 1.72 14.26
C GLY A 287 20.10 0.93 14.57
N PHE A 288 20.20 -0.38 14.75
CA PHE A 288 19.06 -1.10 15.33
C PHE A 288 18.79 -0.53 16.72
N GLY A 289 17.59 0.04 16.91
CA GLY A 289 17.05 0.33 18.22
C GLY A 289 17.21 -0.90 19.11
N ALA A 290 17.80 -0.69 20.30
CA ALA A 290 18.13 -1.69 21.32
C ALA A 290 18.70 -3.02 20.76
N LYS A 291 20.02 -3.19 20.85
CA LYS A 291 20.90 -4.28 20.36
C LYS A 291 20.37 -5.74 20.33
N ASN A 292 19.23 -6.08 20.94
CA ASN A 292 18.74 -7.45 21.07
C ASN A 292 17.30 -7.72 20.56
N LYS A 293 16.53 -6.74 20.04
CA LYS A 293 15.18 -6.99 19.44
C LYS A 293 14.83 -5.99 18.31
N PRO A 294 15.22 -6.25 17.05
CA PRO A 294 14.92 -5.35 15.94
C PRO A 294 13.41 -5.29 15.65
N VAL A 295 12.84 -4.08 15.51
CA VAL A 295 11.47 -3.89 15.01
C VAL A 295 11.50 -3.91 13.49
N THR A 296 11.02 -4.99 12.89
CA THR A 296 10.96 -5.17 11.44
C THR A 296 9.55 -4.91 10.91
N MET A 297 9.45 -4.29 9.74
CA MET A 297 8.25 -4.16 8.93
C MET A 297 8.40 -5.06 7.70
N GLU A 298 7.32 -5.76 7.34
CA GLU A 298 7.24 -6.44 6.06
C GLU A 298 6.76 -5.43 5.00
N ALA A 299 7.67 -4.99 4.14
CA ALA A 299 7.35 -4.18 2.98
C ALA A 299 7.05 -5.11 1.79
N GLY A 300 5.77 -5.31 1.50
CA GLY A 300 5.32 -6.13 0.38
C GLY A 300 5.29 -5.33 -0.92
N MET A 301 5.86 -5.89 -1.97
CA MET A 301 5.81 -5.42 -3.35
C MET A 301 5.19 -6.52 -4.21
N GLY A 302 3.88 -6.43 -4.43
CA GLY A 302 3.12 -7.29 -5.33
C GLY A 302 3.13 -6.74 -6.76
N ILE A 303 3.29 -7.61 -7.75
CA ILE A 303 3.12 -7.36 -9.19
C ILE A 303 2.22 -8.46 -9.78
N PHE A 304 0.93 -8.18 -9.95
CA PHE A 304 -0.05 -9.09 -10.54
C PHE A 304 -0.05 -9.01 -12.07
N LYS A 305 0.56 -9.95 -12.81
CA LYS A 305 0.54 -9.95 -14.30
C LYS A 305 -0.64 -10.78 -14.86
N ILE A 306 -1.51 -10.17 -15.67
CA ILE A 306 -2.64 -10.80 -16.40
C ILE A 306 -2.29 -10.81 -17.88
N ALA A 307 -2.20 -11.98 -18.51
CA ALA A 307 -2.05 -12.10 -19.95
C ALA A 307 -3.37 -11.74 -20.66
N THR A 308 -3.36 -10.69 -21.46
CA THR A 308 -4.50 -10.38 -22.33
C THR A 308 -4.50 -11.38 -23.50
N GLN A 309 -5.58 -12.14 -23.69
CA GLN A 309 -5.68 -13.03 -24.86
C GLN A 309 -5.70 -12.19 -26.13
N GLY A 310 -4.58 -12.22 -26.87
CA GLY A 310 -4.38 -11.55 -28.14
C GLY A 310 -3.02 -11.90 -28.73
N ASN A 311 -3.02 -12.79 -29.71
CA ASN A 311 -1.94 -13.23 -30.62
C ASN A 311 -0.59 -13.67 -29.97
N PRO A 312 -0.16 -14.95 -30.13
CA PRO A 312 0.99 -15.53 -29.40
C PRO A 312 2.36 -14.88 -29.64
N PHE A 313 2.51 -14.03 -30.66
CA PHE A 313 3.77 -13.34 -30.97
C PHE A 313 3.93 -11.97 -30.26
N GLU A 314 2.91 -11.46 -29.55
CA GLU A 314 2.99 -10.22 -28.73
C GLU A 314 2.88 -10.46 -27.21
N ASN A 315 3.05 -11.70 -26.76
CA ASN A 315 2.80 -12.17 -25.39
C ASN A 315 3.62 -11.48 -24.26
N LEU A 316 4.71 -10.78 -24.57
CA LEU A 316 5.50 -10.03 -23.57
C LEU A 316 4.97 -8.62 -23.32
N LYS A 317 4.32 -7.99 -24.31
CA LYS A 317 3.73 -6.63 -24.19
C LYS A 317 2.28 -6.66 -23.72
N ASN A 318 1.61 -7.80 -23.87
CA ASN A 318 0.20 -8.00 -23.58
C ASN A 318 -0.06 -8.47 -22.13
N GLN A 319 0.88 -8.26 -21.20
CA GLN A 319 0.73 -8.64 -19.78
C GLN A 319 0.41 -7.41 -18.91
N PHE A 320 -0.77 -7.43 -18.29
CA PHE A 320 -1.27 -6.40 -17.39
C PHE A 320 -0.78 -6.59 -15.96
N GLY A 321 0.13 -5.75 -15.45
CA GLY A 321 0.71 -5.83 -14.10
C GLY A 321 0.08 -4.89 -13.05
N VAL A 322 -0.70 -5.36 -12.05
CA VAL A 322 -1.04 -4.54 -10.87
C VAL A 322 0.13 -4.54 -9.91
N ARG A 323 0.81 -3.40 -9.78
CA ARG A 323 1.99 -3.27 -8.91
C ARG A 323 1.56 -2.80 -7.51
N ALA A 324 0.82 -3.58 -6.74
CA ALA A 324 0.39 -3.14 -5.40
C ALA A 324 1.51 -3.29 -4.35
N THR A 325 1.80 -2.23 -3.61
CA THR A 325 2.63 -2.29 -2.40
C THR A 325 1.71 -2.59 -1.22
N LEU A 326 1.90 -3.73 -0.58
CA LEU A 326 1.19 -4.09 0.64
C LEU A 326 2.18 -4.15 1.79
N ASN A 327 2.28 -3.08 2.58
CA ASN A 327 3.08 -3.17 3.81
C ASN A 327 2.25 -3.83 4.91
N LYS A 328 2.76 -4.87 5.55
CA LYS A 328 2.14 -5.39 6.77
C LYS A 328 2.94 -4.87 7.96
N LEU A 329 2.34 -3.95 8.68
CA LEU A 329 2.93 -3.32 9.86
C LEU A 329 2.51 -4.12 11.10
N ILE A 330 3.30 -5.11 11.49
CA ILE A 330 3.19 -5.74 12.80
C ILE A 330 4.45 -5.36 13.58
N PHE A 331 4.29 -4.60 14.66
CA PHE A 331 5.41 -4.32 15.54
C PHE A 331 5.40 -5.36 16.65
N GLY A 332 6.48 -6.13 16.78
CA GLY A 332 6.70 -6.93 18.00
C GLY A 332 6.82 -6.02 19.23
N GLY A 333 7.00 -6.60 20.42
CA GLY A 333 7.04 -5.85 21.69
C GLY A 333 8.07 -4.71 21.78
N ALA A 334 9.04 -4.63 20.86
CA ALA A 334 10.04 -3.56 20.79
C ALA A 334 9.53 -2.24 20.15
N GLY A 335 8.34 -2.21 19.52
CA GLY A 335 7.74 -0.98 18.98
C GLY A 335 6.64 -0.34 19.85
N ALA A 336 6.36 -0.94 21.01
CA ALA A 336 5.27 -0.51 21.89
C ALA A 336 5.52 0.87 22.54
N ALA A 337 6.77 1.20 22.85
CA ALA A 337 7.13 2.50 23.44
C ALA A 337 6.91 3.63 22.44
N GLU A 338 7.24 3.40 21.17
CA GLU A 338 7.06 4.33 20.08
C GLU A 338 5.59 4.48 19.72
N LEU A 339 4.80 3.41 19.74
CA LEU A 339 3.36 3.52 19.58
C LEU A 339 2.71 4.35 20.70
N LYS A 340 3.15 4.18 21.94
CA LYS A 340 2.72 5.04 23.06
C LYS A 340 3.10 6.49 22.81
N LYS A 341 4.34 6.73 22.38
CA LYS A 341 4.81 8.08 22.01
C LYS A 341 3.94 8.68 20.91
N TYR A 342 3.62 7.92 19.87
CA TYR A 342 2.73 8.32 18.77
C TYR A 342 1.34 8.69 19.28
N VAL A 343 0.71 7.83 20.10
CA VAL A 343 -0.58 8.11 20.73
C VAL A 343 -0.53 9.39 21.57
N THR A 344 0.54 9.60 22.35
CA THR A 344 0.76 10.84 23.12
C THR A 344 0.93 12.06 22.21
N MET A 345 1.61 11.95 21.06
CA MET A 345 1.77 13.06 20.11
C MET A 345 0.41 13.60 19.61
N PHE A 346 -0.61 12.74 19.56
CA PHE A 346 -1.97 13.09 19.15
C PHE A 346 -2.93 13.30 20.33
N GLY A 347 -2.42 13.34 21.57
CA GLY A 347 -3.22 13.64 22.76
C GLY A 347 -4.10 12.50 23.28
N GLU A 348 -3.93 11.28 22.75
CA GLU A 348 -4.78 10.12 23.05
C GLU A 348 -4.21 9.21 24.16
N GLN A 349 -3.29 9.74 24.98
CA GLN A 349 -2.64 8.96 26.03
C GLN A 349 -3.66 8.51 27.09
N GLY A 350 -3.81 7.19 27.23
CA GLY A 350 -4.74 6.59 28.18
C GLY A 350 -6.21 6.62 27.74
N SER A 351 -6.50 7.04 26.51
CA SER A 351 -7.85 6.99 25.93
C SER A 351 -8.19 5.60 25.37
N GLY A 352 -9.48 5.34 25.14
CA GLY A 352 -9.94 4.11 24.51
C GLY A 352 -9.37 3.92 23.09
N VAL A 353 -9.30 5.02 22.31
CA VAL A 353 -8.72 5.04 20.97
C VAL A 353 -7.22 4.75 21.01
N GLY A 354 -6.50 5.36 21.97
CA GLY A 354 -5.07 5.10 22.17
C GLY A 354 -4.78 3.62 22.45
N TYR A 355 -5.54 2.99 23.34
CA TYR A 355 -5.41 1.56 23.61
C TYR A 355 -5.76 0.68 22.40
N GLU A 356 -6.74 1.07 21.59
CA GLU A 356 -7.13 0.35 20.39
C GLU A 356 -6.03 0.36 19.31
N ILE A 357 -5.38 1.52 19.11
CA ILE A 357 -4.21 1.65 18.24
C ILE A 357 -3.08 0.77 18.75
N GLU A 358 -2.68 0.93 20.02
CA GLU A 358 -1.59 0.14 20.61
C GLU A 358 -1.84 -1.36 20.41
N ARG A 359 -3.05 -1.85 20.69
CA ARG A 359 -3.41 -3.25 20.54
C ARG A 359 -3.40 -3.72 19.08
N SER A 360 -3.83 -2.88 18.13
CA SER A 360 -3.93 -3.27 16.72
C SER A 360 -2.56 -3.46 16.08
N PHE A 361 -1.58 -2.68 16.50
CA PHE A 361 -0.24 -2.68 15.93
C PHE A 361 0.81 -3.50 16.72
N THR A 362 0.48 -3.94 17.94
CA THR A 362 1.34 -4.80 18.78
C THR A 362 0.91 -6.27 18.86
N LYS A 363 -0.15 -6.67 18.14
CA LYS A 363 -0.70 -8.04 18.18
C LYS A 363 0.26 -9.08 17.54
N ASN A 364 1.20 -9.54 18.36
CA ASN A 364 1.92 -10.82 18.43
C ASN A 364 3.15 -10.62 19.34
N ALA A 365 2.93 -10.24 20.60
CA ALA A 365 3.95 -10.31 21.65
C ALA A 365 3.82 -11.64 22.40
#